data_AF-A0A8H9BXV7-F1
#
_entry.id   AF-A0A8H9BXV7-F1
#
_cell.length_a   1.000
_cell.length_b   1.000
_cell.length_c   1.000
_cell.angle_alpha   90.00
_cell.angle_beta   90.00
_cell.angle_gamma   90.00
#
_symmetry.space_group_name_H-M   'P 1'
#
loop_
_entity.id
_entity.type
_entity.pdbx_description
1 polymer ?
#
loop_
_entity_poly.entity_id
_entity_poly.type
_entity_poly.pdbx_seq_one_letter_code
_entity_poly.pdbx_strand_id
1 'polypeptide(L)'
;MNELNKRQRTFAEAYAIPGTECYGNATKSAIKAGYAKGSAEVTGSKLLSNAKVSDYIKGVEQQLFDENIMSGKEVLYRLTKTARGEHTEVEAIVTKTGDYKENPDTGRMQLVYDEEVQLVSKPPKISDQNKALELLGKHHKLFTDVQSMNINGMVTFNDDIN
;
A
#
# COMPACT_ATOMS: atom_id res chain seq x y z
N MET A 1 32.23 -1.79 17.77
CA MET A 1 31.16 -2.34 16.91
C MET A 1 31.84 -3.23 15.88
N ASN A 2 31.68 -4.56 15.98
CA ASN A 2 32.36 -5.49 15.08
C ASN A 2 31.58 -5.58 13.76
N GLU A 3 32.10 -4.90 12.75
CA GLU A 3 31.48 -4.68 11.45
C GLU A 3 31.36 -5.97 10.60
N LEU A 4 30.26 -6.12 9.85
CA LEU A 4 30.11 -7.18 8.86
C LEU A 4 31.09 -6.98 7.71
N ASN A 5 31.70 -8.06 7.25
CA ASN A 5 32.53 -7.98 6.04
C ASN A 5 31.65 -7.76 4.79
N LYS A 6 32.26 -7.27 3.71
CA LYS A 6 31.56 -6.96 2.45
C LYS A 6 30.70 -8.11 1.94
N ARG A 7 31.20 -9.35 1.96
CA ARG A 7 30.45 -10.53 1.47
C ARG A 7 29.27 -10.87 2.37
N GLN A 8 29.42 -10.77 3.69
CA GLN A 8 28.32 -11.01 4.63
C GLN A 8 27.23 -9.94 4.48
N ARG A 9 27.63 -8.68 4.26
CA ARG A 9 26.72 -7.57 4.02
C ARG A 9 25.93 -7.78 2.71
N THR A 10 26.62 -8.10 1.62
CA THR A 10 25.98 -8.44 0.33
C THR A 10 25.08 -9.68 0.42
N PHE A 11 25.46 -10.69 1.20
CA PHE A 11 24.61 -11.85 1.45
C PHE A 11 23.30 -11.44 2.12
N ALA A 12 23.40 -10.65 3.18
CA ALA A 12 22.24 -10.21 3.95
C ALA A 12 21.30 -9.34 3.13
N GLU A 13 21.83 -8.37 2.36
CA GLU A 13 21.04 -7.54 1.45
C GLU A 13 20.35 -8.36 0.36
N ALA A 14 21.07 -9.30 -0.27
CA ALA A 14 20.49 -10.17 -1.29
C ALA A 14 19.39 -11.08 -0.75
N TYR A 15 19.52 -11.51 0.51
CA TYR A 15 18.55 -12.37 1.17
C TYR A 15 17.28 -11.61 1.61
N ALA A 16 17.45 -10.37 2.11
CA ALA A 16 16.40 -9.56 2.71
C ALA A 16 15.54 -8.79 1.69
N ILE A 17 16.10 -8.37 0.55
CA ILE A 17 15.39 -7.50 -0.40
C ILE A 17 14.37 -8.30 -1.24
N PRO A 18 13.05 -7.98 -1.15
CA PRO A 18 12.00 -8.66 -1.89
C PRO A 18 12.04 -8.35 -3.39
N GLY A 19 11.36 -9.19 -4.18
CA GLY A 19 11.25 -9.01 -5.63
C GLY A 19 12.49 -9.47 -6.43
N THR A 20 13.50 -10.04 -5.77
CA THR A 20 14.67 -10.64 -6.42
C THR A 20 14.62 -12.17 -6.34
N GLU A 21 15.35 -12.85 -7.23
CA GLU A 21 15.48 -14.31 -7.17
C GLU A 21 16.23 -14.84 -5.94
N CYS A 22 16.89 -13.95 -5.19
CA CYS A 22 17.64 -14.27 -3.97
C CYS A 22 16.80 -14.14 -2.70
N TYR A 23 15.65 -13.45 -2.76
CA TYR A 23 14.79 -13.18 -1.63
C TYR A 23 14.40 -14.46 -0.88
N GLY A 24 14.72 -14.52 0.41
CA GLY A 24 14.48 -15.71 1.26
C GLY A 24 15.30 -16.95 0.89
N ASN A 25 16.20 -16.88 -0.11
CA ASN A 25 16.99 -18.00 -0.60
C ASN A 25 18.46 -17.86 -0.20
N ALA A 26 18.87 -18.63 0.81
CA ALA A 26 20.22 -18.56 1.37
C ALA A 26 21.30 -18.99 0.36
N THR A 27 21.04 -20.04 -0.41
CA THR A 27 22.01 -20.57 -1.39
C THR A 27 22.28 -19.56 -2.50
N LYS A 28 21.23 -19.00 -3.10
CA LYS A 28 21.36 -17.98 -4.15
C LYS A 28 21.98 -16.70 -3.62
N SER A 29 21.62 -16.28 -2.41
CA SER A 29 22.21 -15.11 -1.74
C SER A 29 23.70 -15.32 -1.47
N ALA A 30 24.13 -16.52 -1.07
CA ALA A 30 25.55 -16.84 -0.87
C ALA A 30 26.33 -16.82 -2.19
N ILE A 31 25.76 -17.35 -3.27
CA ILE A 31 26.36 -17.27 -4.61
C ILE A 31 26.50 -15.81 -5.05
N LYS A 32 25.44 -15.01 -4.87
CA LYS A 32 25.41 -13.58 -5.21
C LYS A 32 26.47 -12.79 -4.42
N ALA A 33 26.69 -13.15 -3.16
CA ALA A 33 27.72 -12.58 -2.30
C ALA A 33 29.17 -13.03 -2.63
N GLY A 34 29.35 -13.88 -3.65
CA GLY A 34 30.67 -14.32 -4.11
C GLY A 34 31.24 -15.51 -3.33
N TYR A 35 30.41 -16.28 -2.63
CA TYR A 35 30.82 -17.58 -2.08
C TYR A 35 30.81 -18.67 -3.16
N ALA A 36 31.64 -19.70 -2.97
CA ALA A 36 31.78 -20.77 -3.94
C ALA A 36 30.48 -21.56 -4.11
N LYS A 37 30.08 -21.82 -5.36
CA LYS A 37 28.81 -22.52 -5.67
C LYS A 37 28.70 -23.88 -4.99
N GLY A 38 29.78 -24.65 -4.95
CA GLY A 38 29.80 -26.00 -4.35
C GLY A 38 29.60 -26.03 -2.83
N SER A 39 29.75 -24.90 -2.14
CA SER A 39 29.55 -24.79 -0.69
C SER A 39 28.52 -23.72 -0.30
N ALA A 40 27.82 -23.13 -1.28
CA ALA A 40 26.94 -21.98 -1.07
C ALA A 40 25.74 -22.31 -0.17
N GLU A 41 25.19 -23.52 -0.27
CA GLU A 41 24.08 -23.97 0.58
C GLU A 41 24.49 -24.02 2.06
N VAL A 42 25.56 -24.74 2.36
CA VAL A 42 26.10 -24.85 3.73
C VAL A 42 26.54 -23.47 4.25
N THR A 43 27.16 -22.66 3.39
CA THR A 43 27.61 -21.30 3.75
C THR A 43 26.42 -20.38 4.04
N GLY A 44 25.37 -20.43 3.23
CA GLY A 44 24.14 -19.67 3.43
C GLY A 44 23.49 -20.00 4.78
N SER A 45 23.30 -21.29 5.09
CA SER A 45 22.73 -21.72 6.38
C SER A 45 23.58 -21.29 7.58
N LYS A 46 24.92 -21.36 7.46
CA LYS A 46 25.86 -20.87 8.49
C LYS A 46 25.76 -19.35 8.67
N LEU A 47 25.61 -18.60 7.58
CA LEU A 47 25.46 -17.14 7.62
C LEU A 47 24.13 -16.74 8.27
N LEU A 48 23.03 -17.43 7.99
CA LEU A 48 21.75 -17.18 8.66
C LEU A 48 21.81 -17.46 10.17
N SER A 49 22.60 -18.45 10.58
CA SER A 49 22.81 -18.79 12.00
C SER A 49 23.76 -17.81 12.72
N ASN A 50 24.46 -16.93 11.98
CA ASN A 50 25.34 -15.95 12.57
C ASN A 50 24.54 -14.75 13.09
N ALA A 51 24.58 -14.52 14.41
CA ALA A 51 23.81 -13.47 15.06
C ALA A 51 23.99 -12.09 14.40
N LYS A 52 25.21 -11.72 14.01
CA LYS A 52 25.50 -10.42 13.38
C LYS A 52 24.85 -10.29 12.00
N VAL A 53 24.82 -11.38 11.24
CA VAL A 53 24.19 -11.41 9.91
C VAL A 53 22.67 -11.39 10.06
N SER A 54 22.13 -12.16 11.00
CA SER A 54 20.70 -12.17 11.29
C SER A 54 20.20 -10.81 11.76
N ASP A 55 20.93 -10.14 12.66
CA ASP A 55 20.60 -8.80 13.14
C ASP A 55 20.65 -7.76 12.01
N TYR A 56 21.61 -7.86 11.09
CA TYR A 56 21.67 -6.99 9.91
C TYR A 56 20.53 -7.26 8.92
N ILE A 57 20.17 -8.52 8.67
CA ILE A 57 19.00 -8.89 7.83
C ILE A 57 17.75 -8.23 8.41
N LYS A 58 17.50 -8.38 9.71
CA LYS A 58 16.36 -7.74 10.38
C LYS A 58 16.38 -6.22 10.26
N GLY A 59 17.56 -5.60 10.38
CA GLY A 59 17.72 -4.16 10.21
C GLY A 59 17.38 -3.70 8.78
N VAL A 60 17.83 -4.44 7.77
CA VAL A 60 17.50 -4.16 6.35
C VAL A 60 16.01 -4.33 6.10
N GLU A 61 15.41 -5.42 6.58
CA GLU A 61 13.97 -5.64 6.46
C GLU A 61 13.18 -4.52 7.15
N GLN A 62 13.56 -4.14 8.37
CA GLN A 62 12.89 -3.06 9.11
C GLN A 62 13.03 -1.72 8.39
N GLN A 63 14.22 -1.36 7.92
CA GLN A 63 14.41 -0.15 7.14
C GLN A 63 13.55 -0.16 5.87
N LEU A 64 13.51 -1.29 5.17
CA LEU A 64 12.68 -1.43 3.98
C LEU A 64 11.20 -1.30 4.31
N PHE A 65 10.73 -1.90 5.40
CA PHE A 65 9.36 -1.72 5.87
C PHE A 65 9.07 -0.26 6.23
N ASP A 66 9.95 0.39 6.97
CA ASP A 66 9.78 1.80 7.37
C ASP A 66 9.78 2.76 6.16
N GLU A 67 10.57 2.45 5.12
CA GLU A 67 10.60 3.22 3.87
C GLU A 67 9.39 2.97 2.96
N ASN A 68 8.83 1.75 2.96
CA ASN A 68 7.73 1.36 2.07
C ASN A 68 6.34 1.40 2.72
N ILE A 69 6.26 1.44 4.05
CA ILE A 69 5.01 1.60 4.79
C ILE A 69 4.76 3.09 5.01
N MET A 70 3.58 3.53 4.61
CA MET A 70 3.14 4.90 4.87
C MET A 70 3.11 5.18 6.38
N SER A 71 3.91 6.14 6.82
CA SER A 71 3.87 6.58 8.22
C SER A 71 2.51 7.18 8.57
N GLY A 72 2.13 7.17 9.85
CA GLY A 72 0.87 7.80 10.29
C GLY A 72 0.76 9.28 9.89
N LYS A 73 1.89 10.02 9.87
CA LYS A 73 1.91 11.41 9.39
C LYS A 73 1.63 11.51 7.90
N GLU A 74 2.17 10.60 7.09
CA GLU A 74 1.91 10.57 5.65
C GLU A 74 0.45 10.19 5.35
N VAL A 75 -0.13 9.26 6.11
CA VAL A 75 -1.57 8.93 6.01
C VAL A 75 -2.41 10.19 6.22
N LEU A 76 -2.15 10.94 7.29
CA LEU A 76 -2.87 12.18 7.59
C LEU A 76 -2.65 13.25 6.51
N TYR A 77 -1.43 13.38 6.00
CA TYR A 77 -1.10 14.29 4.92
C TYR A 77 -1.90 13.98 3.64
N ARG A 78 -1.95 12.71 3.23
CA ARG A 78 -2.71 12.28 2.05
C ARG A 78 -4.21 12.45 2.25
N LEU A 79 -4.76 12.07 3.40
CA LEU A 79 -6.16 12.34 3.74
C LEU A 79 -6.48 13.84 3.68
N THR A 80 -5.58 14.70 4.16
CA THR A 80 -5.74 16.16 4.08
C THR A 80 -5.76 16.65 2.63
N LYS A 81 -4.85 16.15 1.79
CA LYS A 81 -4.82 16.48 0.35
C LYS A 81 -6.12 16.05 -0.34
N THR A 82 -6.61 14.84 -0.07
CA THR A 82 -7.88 14.35 -0.58
C THR A 82 -9.04 15.21 -0.10
N ALA A 83 -9.14 15.48 1.20
CA ALA A 83 -10.20 16.31 1.79
C ALA A 83 -10.25 17.74 1.22
N ARG A 84 -9.11 18.29 0.79
CA ARG A 84 -9.02 19.61 0.15
C ARG A 84 -9.19 19.58 -1.37
N GLY A 85 -9.34 18.40 -1.97
CA GLY A 85 -9.42 18.24 -3.43
C GLY A 85 -8.11 18.56 -4.15
N GLU A 86 -6.96 18.47 -3.47
CA GLU A 86 -5.64 18.87 -4.00
C GLU A 86 -4.93 17.74 -4.77
N HIS A 87 -5.53 16.55 -4.89
CA HIS A 87 -5.05 15.48 -5.75
C HIS A 87 -5.93 15.36 -7.00
N THR A 88 -5.54 14.52 -7.97
CA THR A 88 -6.28 14.32 -9.22
C THR A 88 -6.59 12.85 -9.43
N GLU A 89 -7.83 12.54 -9.75
CA GLU A 89 -8.28 11.24 -10.21
C GLU A 89 -8.41 11.24 -11.72
N VAL A 90 -8.00 10.13 -12.35
CA VAL A 90 -8.16 9.93 -13.79
C VAL A 90 -9.41 9.08 -14.01
N GLU A 91 -10.39 9.66 -14.70
CA GLU A 91 -11.63 8.97 -15.05
C GLU A 91 -11.69 8.76 -16.56
N ALA A 92 -12.03 7.54 -16.97
CA ALA A 92 -12.33 7.23 -18.36
C ALA A 92 -13.76 7.67 -18.66
N ILE A 93 -13.92 8.68 -19.51
CA ILE A 93 -15.21 9.12 -20.02
C ILE A 93 -15.39 8.65 -21.45
N VAL A 94 -16.59 8.16 -21.78
CA VAL A 94 -16.96 7.85 -23.16
C VAL A 94 -17.53 9.13 -23.77
N THR A 95 -16.86 9.66 -24.77
CA THR A 95 -17.35 10.80 -25.55
C THR A 95 -17.98 10.28 -26.82
N LYS A 96 -19.17 10.79 -27.15
CA LYS A 96 -19.85 10.50 -28.41
C LYS A 96 -19.68 11.71 -29.32
N THR A 97 -18.92 11.56 -30.39
CA THR A 97 -18.73 12.62 -31.38
C THR A 97 -19.57 12.27 -32.60
N GLY A 98 -20.42 13.20 -33.03
CA GLY A 98 -21.31 13.00 -34.18
C GLY A 98 -20.81 13.78 -35.38
N ASP A 99 -20.41 13.07 -36.43
CA ASP A 99 -19.99 13.68 -37.69
C ASP A 99 -20.93 13.26 -38.83
N TYR A 100 -21.23 14.20 -39.72
CA TYR A 100 -21.97 13.90 -40.94
C TYR A 100 -21.03 13.24 -41.96
N LYS A 101 -21.31 11.98 -42.28
CA LYS A 101 -20.57 11.21 -43.30
C LYS A 101 -21.52 10.85 -44.45
N GLU A 102 -21.03 10.92 -45.68
CA GLU A 102 -21.81 10.50 -46.85
C GLU A 102 -21.97 8.99 -46.85
N ASN A 103 -23.20 8.52 -46.99
CA ASN A 103 -23.50 7.09 -47.05
C ASN A 103 -23.14 6.55 -48.46
N PRO A 104 -22.21 5.59 -48.59
CA PRO A 104 -21.73 5.10 -49.88
C PRO A 104 -22.81 4.51 -50.78
N ASP A 105 -23.88 3.96 -50.19
CA ASP A 105 -24.95 3.26 -50.91
C ASP A 105 -26.06 4.21 -51.37
N THR A 106 -26.26 5.33 -50.67
CA THR A 106 -27.39 6.24 -50.91
C THR A 106 -27.01 7.67 -51.31
N GLY A 107 -25.73 8.05 -51.18
CA GLY A 107 -25.23 9.42 -51.45
C GLY A 107 -25.79 10.49 -50.52
N ARG A 108 -26.50 10.10 -49.46
CA ARG A 108 -27.10 11.02 -48.49
C ARG A 108 -26.16 11.21 -47.32
N MET A 109 -26.14 12.42 -46.78
CA MET A 109 -25.43 12.72 -45.54
C MET A 109 -26.15 12.06 -44.36
N GLN A 110 -25.42 11.25 -43.59
CA GLN A 110 -25.92 10.57 -42.40
C GLN A 110 -25.08 10.99 -41.19
N LEU A 111 -25.75 11.30 -40.07
CA LEU A 111 -25.07 11.54 -38.80
C LEU A 111 -24.55 10.19 -38.26
N VAL A 112 -23.24 10.05 -38.15
CA VAL A 112 -22.56 8.88 -37.61
C VAL A 112 -21.96 9.26 -36.26
N TYR A 113 -22.28 8.48 -35.24
CA TYR A 113 -21.69 8.65 -33.91
C TYR A 113 -20.51 7.72 -33.75
N ASP A 114 -19.35 8.29 -33.48
CA ASP A 114 -18.17 7.56 -33.06
C ASP A 114 -18.04 7.68 -31.53
N GLU A 115 -17.73 6.56 -30.86
CA GLU A 115 -17.50 6.52 -29.41
C GLU A 115 -15.99 6.45 -29.16
N GLU A 116 -15.47 7.41 -28.41
CA GLU A 116 -14.06 7.44 -28.01
C GLU A 116 -13.94 7.50 -26.49
N VAL A 117 -13.01 6.71 -25.94
CA VAL A 117 -12.68 6.75 -24.52
C VAL A 117 -11.61 7.81 -24.31
N GLN A 118 -11.93 8.84 -23.51
CA GLN A 118 -10.98 9.88 -23.13
C GLN A 118 -10.68 9.78 -21.64
N LEU A 119 -9.39 9.87 -21.28
CA LEU A 119 -8.94 9.95 -19.90
C LEU A 119 -8.96 11.40 -19.47
N VAL A 120 -9.80 11.76 -18.50
CA VAL A 120 -9.90 13.12 -17.98
C VAL A 120 -9.44 13.16 -16.53
N SER A 121 -8.59 14.14 -16.23
CA SER A 121 -8.15 14.44 -14.87
C SER A 121 -9.17 15.33 -14.17
N LYS A 122 -9.71 14.86 -13.04
CA LYS A 122 -10.68 15.59 -12.21
C LYS A 122 -10.22 15.60 -10.74
N PRO A 123 -10.66 16.56 -9.91
CA PRO A 123 -10.45 16.47 -8.47
C PRO A 123 -11.20 15.24 -7.89
N PRO A 124 -10.81 14.74 -6.70
CA PRO A 124 -11.49 13.67 -5.99
C PRO A 124 -12.98 13.94 -5.85
N LYS A 125 -13.78 12.88 -5.92
CA LYS A 125 -15.24 13.00 -5.75
C LYS A 125 -15.55 13.55 -4.36
N ILE A 126 -16.63 14.32 -4.26
CA ILE A 126 -17.09 14.87 -2.97
C ILE A 126 -17.29 13.76 -1.93
N SER A 127 -17.72 12.56 -2.33
CA SER A 127 -17.81 11.39 -1.44
C SER A 127 -16.46 11.01 -0.82
N ASP A 128 -15.39 11.05 -1.60
CA ASP A 128 -14.04 10.67 -1.15
C ASP A 128 -13.45 11.77 -0.27
N GLN A 129 -13.73 13.04 -0.59
CA GLN A 129 -13.38 14.18 0.28
C GLN A 129 -14.09 14.09 1.64
N ASN A 130 -15.40 13.81 1.64
CA ASN A 130 -16.18 13.62 2.85
C ASN A 130 -15.67 12.43 3.66
N LYS A 131 -15.29 11.33 3.00
CA LYS A 131 -14.70 10.18 3.68
C LYS A 131 -13.37 10.52 4.34
N ALA A 132 -12.53 11.30 3.66
CA ALA A 132 -11.27 11.76 4.22
C ALA A 132 -11.49 12.67 5.44
N LEU A 133 -12.47 13.58 5.39
CA LEU A 133 -12.86 14.42 6.52
C LEU A 133 -13.39 13.60 7.70
N GLU A 134 -14.19 12.56 7.45
CA GLU A 134 -14.67 11.63 8.49
C GLU A 134 -13.50 10.91 9.17
N LEU A 135 -12.54 10.40 8.39
CA LEU A 135 -11.37 9.71 8.96
C LEU A 135 -10.47 10.65 9.76
N LEU A 136 -10.24 11.87 9.28
CA LEU A 136 -9.50 12.90 10.01
C LEU A 136 -10.24 13.29 11.31
N GLY A 137 -11.56 13.48 11.24
CA GLY A 137 -12.38 13.79 12.41
C GLY A 137 -12.36 12.67 13.45
N LYS A 138 -12.38 11.40 13.02
CA LYS A 138 -12.20 10.23 13.91
C LYS A 138 -10.83 10.24 14.58
N HIS A 139 -9.75 10.49 13.82
CA HIS A 139 -8.40 10.61 14.36
C HIS A 139 -8.30 11.75 15.40
N HIS A 140 -8.97 12.88 15.16
CA HIS A 140 -9.04 14.01 16.07
C HIS A 140 -10.12 13.89 17.17
N LYS A 141 -10.86 12.77 17.22
CA LYS A 141 -11.95 12.52 18.17
C LYS A 141 -13.04 13.61 18.15
N LEU A 142 -13.35 14.15 16.97
CA LEU A 142 -14.40 15.16 16.77
C LEU A 142 -15.82 14.58 16.81
N PHE A 143 -15.96 13.27 16.65
CA PHE A 143 -17.25 12.59 16.64
C PHE A 143 -17.45 11.81 17.93
N THR A 144 -18.68 11.88 18.45
CA THR A 144 -19.12 11.10 19.61
C THR A 144 -20.25 10.19 19.18
N ASP A 145 -20.10 8.88 19.39
CA ASP A 145 -21.18 7.93 19.18
C ASP A 145 -22.13 7.97 20.37
N VAL A 146 -23.38 8.37 20.13
CA VAL A 146 -24.43 8.36 21.15
C VAL A 146 -25.16 7.02 21.07
N GLN A 147 -25.01 6.19 22.10
CA GLN A 147 -25.75 4.94 22.23
C GLN A 147 -26.90 5.10 23.22
N SER A 148 -28.13 4.88 22.75
CA SER A 148 -29.29 4.75 23.63
C SER A 148 -29.39 3.31 24.12
N MET A 149 -28.98 3.05 25.35
CA MET A 149 -29.20 1.75 26.01
C MET A 149 -30.53 1.77 26.73
N ASN A 150 -31.45 0.87 26.36
CA ASN A 150 -32.70 0.65 27.06
C ASN A 150 -32.56 -0.59 27.94
N ILE A 151 -32.27 -0.40 29.23
CA ILE A 151 -32.09 -1.51 30.18
C ILE A 151 -33.48 -1.88 30.71
N ASN A 152 -34.12 -2.85 30.05
CA ASN A 152 -35.36 -3.48 30.53
C ASN A 152 -35.06 -4.72 31.39
N GLY A 153 -34.17 -4.58 32.38
CA GLY A 153 -33.87 -5.61 33.37
C GLY A 153 -34.45 -5.22 34.73
N MET A 154 -35.10 -6.15 35.43
CA MET A 154 -35.50 -5.96 36.82
C MET A 154 -34.24 -5.72 37.66
N VAL A 155 -34.16 -4.59 38.35
CA VAL A 155 -33.01 -4.22 39.19
C VAL A 155 -32.98 -5.17 40.39
N THR A 156 -32.03 -6.11 40.41
CA THR A 156 -31.81 -6.97 41.58
C THR A 156 -30.89 -6.22 42.54
N PHE A 157 -31.43 -5.78 43.67
CA PHE A 157 -30.63 -5.34 44.81
C PHE A 157 -30.22 -6.59 45.60
N ASN A 158 -28.94 -6.96 45.53
CA ASN A 158 -28.37 -7.89 46.49
C ASN A 158 -28.04 -7.08 47.74
N ASP A 159 -28.85 -7.23 48.78
CA ASP A 159 -28.59 -6.65 50.09
C ASP A 159 -27.68 -7.62 50.86
N ASP A 160 -26.39 -7.31 50.95
CA ASP A 160 -25.44 -8.09 51.74
C ASP A 160 -25.66 -7.79 53.23
N ILE A 161 -26.47 -8.62 53.90
CA ILE A 161 -26.60 -8.62 55.36
C ILE A 161 -25.90 -9.87 55.91
N ASN A 162 -24.89 -9.62 56.77
CA ASN A 162 -24.09 -10.62 57.49
C ASN A 162 -24.90 -11.51 58.43
#